data_AF-A0A2N2ATC6-F1
#
_entry.id   AF-A0A2N2ATC6-F1
#
_cell.length_a   1.000
_cell.length_b   1.000
_cell.length_c   1.000
_cell.angle_alpha   90.00
_cell.angle_beta   90.00
_cell.angle_gamma   90.00
#
_symmetry.space_group_name_H-M   'P 1'
#
loop_
_entity.id
_entity.type
_entity.pdbx_description
1 polymer ?
#
loop_
_entity_poly.entity_id
_entity_poly.type
_entity_poly.pdbx_seq_one_letter_code
_entity_poly.pdbx_strand_id
1 'polypeptide(L)'
;MRPTITKKHKYHILSYQNNCGGKLKLYPYVSLEIKQCSKSIEAVELLKSIPGVGNIIAPILAAEIGNIDRFSSASSLVAFCGVDPTVRQSGMFNGTKNKISKRVLAIL
;
A
#
# COMPACT_ATOMS: atom_id res chain seq x y z
N MET A 1 23.78 -23.89 -2.54
CA MET A 1 24.25 -24.08 -1.16
C MET A 1 23.60 -23.02 -0.28
N ARG A 2 22.70 -23.38 0.65
CA ARG A 2 22.04 -22.40 1.55
C ARG A 2 23.01 -22.05 2.69
N PRO A 3 23.22 -20.77 3.03
CA PRO A 3 24.08 -20.40 4.15
C PRO A 3 23.47 -20.90 5.48
N THR A 4 24.24 -21.69 6.22
CA THR A 4 23.87 -22.24 7.53
C THR A 4 24.04 -21.16 8.59
N ILE A 5 22.93 -20.62 9.10
CA ILE A 5 22.93 -19.58 10.13
C ILE A 5 23.60 -20.15 11.40
N THR A 6 24.73 -19.58 11.81
CA THR A 6 25.47 -20.03 13.01
C THR A 6 24.67 -19.74 14.29
N LYS A 7 24.85 -20.56 15.34
CA LYS A 7 24.06 -20.48 16.60
C LYS A 7 23.98 -19.06 17.17
N LYS A 8 25.06 -18.28 17.09
CA LYS A 8 25.12 -16.87 17.56
C LYS A 8 24.14 -15.95 16.82
N HIS A 9 23.98 -16.10 15.51
CA HIS A 9 23.01 -15.34 14.72
C HIS A 9 21.57 -15.75 15.05
N LYS A 10 21.35 -17.04 15.36
CA LYS A 10 20.04 -17.56 15.77
C LYS A 10 19.55 -16.92 17.08
N TYR A 11 20.42 -16.74 18.07
CA TYR A 11 20.06 -16.07 19.34
C TYR A 11 19.66 -14.61 19.15
N HIS A 12 20.36 -13.88 18.28
CA HIS A 12 20.08 -12.46 18.05
C HIS A 12 18.75 -12.27 17.30
N ILE A 13 18.42 -13.14 16.33
CA ILE A 13 17.13 -13.09 15.63
C ILE A 13 15.98 -13.44 16.59
N LEU A 14 16.15 -14.47 17.42
CA LEU A 14 15.15 -14.89 18.40
C LEU A 14 14.92 -13.83 19.49
N SER A 15 15.96 -13.11 19.93
CA SER A 15 15.81 -12.04 20.92
C SER A 15 15.02 -10.84 20.37
N TYR A 16 15.20 -10.47 19.10
CA TYR A 16 14.35 -9.47 18.45
C TYR A 16 12.90 -9.94 18.32
N GLN A 17 12.65 -11.20 17.97
CA GLN A 17 11.29 -11.73 17.86
C GLN A 17 10.55 -11.73 19.21
N ASN A 18 11.24 -12.06 20.30
CA ASN A 18 10.65 -12.08 21.65
C ASN A 18 10.44 -10.67 22.23
N ASN A 19 11.31 -9.69 21.91
CA ASN A 19 11.11 -8.29 22.31
C ASN A 19 9.91 -7.65 21.55
N CYS A 20 9.65 -8.08 20.31
CA CYS A 20 8.46 -7.70 19.54
C CYS A 20 7.17 -8.41 19.97
N GLY A 21 7.22 -9.39 20.89
CA GLY A 21 6.07 -10.19 21.34
C GLY A 21 4.90 -9.37 21.92
N GLY A 22 5.19 -8.18 22.44
CA GLY A 22 4.15 -7.24 22.91
C GLY A 22 3.41 -6.50 21.79
N LYS A 23 4.06 -6.24 20.64
CA LYS A 23 3.46 -5.56 19.48
C LYS A 23 2.66 -6.51 18.58
N LEU A 24 2.94 -7.82 18.64
CA LEU A 24 2.26 -8.84 17.84
C LEU A 24 0.80 -9.06 18.25
N LYS A 25 0.42 -8.73 19.48
CA LYS A 25 -0.98 -8.85 19.94
C LYS A 25 -1.88 -7.71 19.48
N LEU A 26 -1.36 -6.55 19.06
CA LEU A 26 -2.19 -5.39 18.69
C LEU A 26 -2.64 -5.44 17.22
N TYR A 27 -1.75 -5.91 16.33
CA TYR A 27 -1.98 -5.99 14.88
C TYR A 27 -3.22 -6.81 14.44
N PRO A 28 -3.50 -8.00 15.01
CA PRO A 28 -4.68 -8.77 14.60
C PRO A 28 -5.99 -8.12 15.04
N TYR A 29 -6.03 -7.37 16.15
CA TYR A 29 -7.26 -6.72 16.60
C TYR A 29 -7.60 -5.50 15.74
N VAL A 30 -6.61 -4.63 15.51
CA VAL A 30 -6.79 -3.43 14.68
C VAL A 30 -7.23 -3.78 13.26
N SER A 31 -6.65 -4.84 12.66
CA SER A 31 -7.05 -5.28 11.32
C SER A 31 -8.47 -5.85 11.26
N LEU A 32 -8.98 -6.45 12.34
CA LEU A 32 -10.36 -6.92 12.44
C LEU A 32 -11.35 -5.75 12.58
N GLU A 33 -11.03 -4.76 13.43
CA GLU A 33 -11.83 -3.55 13.61
C GLU A 33 -11.92 -2.76 12.30
N ILE A 34 -10.79 -2.52 11.63
CA ILE A 34 -10.75 -1.88 10.30
C ILE A 34 -11.63 -2.64 9.31
N LYS A 35 -11.56 -3.98 9.31
CA LYS A 35 -12.38 -4.81 8.43
C LYS A 35 -13.88 -4.67 8.72
N GLN A 36 -14.27 -4.48 9.97
CA GLN A 36 -15.68 -4.32 10.36
C GLN A 36 -16.20 -2.93 9.97
N CYS A 37 -15.48 -1.86 10.33
CA CYS A 37 -15.86 -0.48 10.05
C CYS A 37 -15.90 -0.17 8.54
N SER A 38 -15.08 -0.87 7.75
CA SER A 38 -14.99 -0.63 6.30
C SER A 38 -16.03 -1.36 5.45
N LYS A 39 -16.88 -2.21 6.04
CA LYS A 39 -17.90 -2.97 5.27
C LYS A 39 -18.95 -2.09 4.60
N SER A 40 -19.27 -0.94 5.19
CA SER A 40 -20.30 -0.03 4.70
C SER A 40 -19.76 1.03 3.73
N ILE A 41 -18.48 0.97 3.37
CA ILE A 41 -17.84 1.98 2.53
C ILE A 41 -17.72 1.43 1.10
N GLU A 42 -18.54 1.93 0.19
CA GLU A 42 -18.55 1.50 -1.23
C GLU A 42 -17.18 1.66 -1.90
N ALA A 43 -16.45 2.74 -1.58
CA ALA A 43 -15.10 2.98 -2.09
C ALA A 43 -14.12 1.85 -1.74
N VAL A 44 -14.29 1.19 -0.60
CA VAL A 44 -13.44 0.07 -0.18
C VAL A 44 -13.68 -1.16 -1.05
N GLU A 45 -14.92 -1.42 -1.44
CA GLU A 45 -15.25 -2.53 -2.35
C GLU A 45 -14.71 -2.27 -3.76
N LEU A 46 -14.85 -1.03 -4.25
CA LEU A 46 -14.25 -0.62 -5.53
C LEU A 46 -12.73 -0.77 -5.53
N LEU A 47 -12.04 -0.34 -4.47
CA LEU A 47 -10.58 -0.48 -4.36
C LEU A 47 -10.13 -1.94 -4.35
N LYS A 48 -10.91 -2.85 -3.75
CA LYS A 48 -10.60 -4.30 -3.76
C LYS A 48 -10.72 -4.95 -5.15
N SER A 49 -11.39 -4.30 -6.10
CA SER A 49 -11.41 -4.79 -7.50
C SER A 49 -10.04 -4.68 -8.18
N ILE A 50 -9.13 -3.86 -7.62
CA ILE A 50 -7.78 -3.69 -8.13
C ILE A 50 -6.92 -4.90 -7.69
N PRO A 51 -6.29 -5.63 -8.63
CA PRO A 51 -5.47 -6.79 -8.28
C PRO A 51 -4.30 -6.36 -7.38
N GLY A 52 -4.14 -7.05 -6.25
CA GLY A 52 -3.14 -6.74 -5.22
C GLY A 52 -3.62 -5.81 -4.09
N VAL A 53 -4.84 -5.26 -4.19
CA VAL A 53 -5.45 -4.45 -3.12
C VAL A 53 -6.39 -5.33 -2.28
N GLY A 54 -6.02 -5.59 -1.04
CA GLY A 54 -6.74 -6.50 -0.14
C GLY A 54 -7.54 -5.81 0.98
N ASN A 55 -8.10 -6.61 1.88
CA ASN A 55 -8.94 -6.15 3.01
C ASN A 55 -8.24 -5.22 4.01
N ILE A 56 -6.91 -5.17 3.99
CA ILE A 56 -6.12 -4.27 4.85
C ILE A 56 -5.82 -2.97 4.10
N ILE A 57 -5.35 -3.08 2.86
CA ILE A 57 -4.86 -1.94 2.08
C ILE A 57 -6.02 -1.09 1.55
N ALA A 58 -7.13 -1.70 1.13
CA ALA A 58 -8.30 -0.99 0.61
C ALA A 58 -8.87 0.06 1.59
N PRO A 59 -9.17 -0.28 2.86
CA PRO A 59 -9.67 0.72 3.81
C PRO A 59 -8.63 1.77 4.20
N ILE A 60 -7.33 1.43 4.21
CA ILE A 60 -6.27 2.41 4.45
C ILE A 60 -6.22 3.42 3.30
N LEU A 61 -6.25 2.95 2.05
CA LEU A 61 -6.30 3.82 0.87
C LEU A 61 -7.56 4.68 0.86
N ALA A 62 -8.73 4.11 1.18
CA ALA A 62 -9.97 4.88 1.27
C ALA A 62 -9.91 5.96 2.35
N ALA A 63 -9.31 5.66 3.51
CA ALA A 63 -9.12 6.63 4.59
C ALA A 63 -8.16 7.77 4.19
N GLU A 64 -7.09 7.43 3.45
CA GLU A 64 -6.10 8.40 2.98
C GLU A 64 -6.64 9.32 1.88
N ILE A 65 -7.37 8.74 0.92
CA ILE A 65 -8.03 9.50 -0.15
C ILE A 65 -9.13 10.39 0.45
N GLY A 66 -9.88 9.86 1.42
CA GLY A 66 -11.02 10.54 2.03
C GLY A 66 -12.14 10.80 1.03
N ASN A 67 -12.70 12.01 1.03
CA ASN A 67 -13.74 12.40 0.09
C ASN A 67 -13.17 12.57 -1.34
N ILE A 68 -13.65 11.73 -2.27
CA ILE A 68 -13.24 11.72 -3.68
C ILE A 68 -13.63 12.99 -4.44
N ASP A 69 -14.68 13.71 -4.02
CA ASP A 69 -15.19 14.92 -4.68
C ASP A 69 -14.21 16.09 -4.61
N ARG A 70 -13.18 16.00 -3.77
CA ARG A 70 -12.09 16.99 -3.70
C ARG A 70 -11.19 16.97 -4.93
N PHE A 71 -11.26 15.91 -5.74
CA PHE A 71 -10.47 15.72 -6.94
C PHE A 71 -11.30 16.06 -8.17
N SER A 72 -10.88 17.06 -8.95
CA SER A 72 -11.59 17.47 -10.16
C SER A 72 -11.47 16.45 -11.31
N SER A 73 -10.49 15.55 -11.25
CA SER A 73 -10.26 14.50 -12.25
C SER A 73 -9.45 13.34 -11.70
N ALA A 74 -9.50 12.18 -12.35
CA ALA A 74 -8.69 11.01 -11.99
C ALA A 74 -7.17 11.32 -12.01
N SER A 75 -6.71 12.14 -12.95
CA SER A 75 -5.30 12.58 -13.01
C SER A 75 -4.87 13.38 -11.78
N SER A 76 -5.78 14.16 -11.17
CA SER A 76 -5.48 14.90 -9.94
C SER A 76 -5.30 13.99 -8.72
N LEU A 77 -6.09 12.90 -8.64
CA LEU A 77 -5.92 11.86 -7.62
C LEU A 77 -4.59 11.10 -7.80
N VAL A 78 -4.27 10.76 -9.05
CA VAL A 78 -3.00 10.09 -9.42
C VAL A 78 -1.78 10.94 -9.05
N ALA A 79 -1.85 12.26 -9.32
CA ALA A 79 -0.85 13.23 -8.89
C ALA A 79 -0.75 13.34 -7.36
N PHE A 80 -1.88 13.31 -6.65
CA PHE A 80 -1.92 13.29 -5.19
C PHE A 80 -1.22 12.05 -4.60
N CYS A 81 -1.40 10.88 -5.21
CA CYS A 81 -0.68 9.67 -4.83
C CYS A 81 0.83 9.70 -5.17
N GLY A 82 1.31 10.73 -5.90
CA GLY A 82 2.71 10.84 -6.33
C GLY A 82 3.15 9.80 -7.37
N VAL A 83 2.17 9.09 -7.96
CA VAL A 83 2.38 8.06 -8.98
C VAL A 83 1.91 8.64 -10.30
N ASP A 84 2.73 9.39 -11.02
CA ASP A 84 2.35 9.88 -12.34
C ASP A 84 2.95 8.98 -13.43
N PRO A 85 2.16 8.07 -14.05
CA PRO A 85 2.59 7.35 -15.23
C PRO A 85 2.57 8.32 -16.42
N THR A 86 3.61 9.15 -16.57
CA THR A 86 3.73 10.02 -17.75
C THR A 86 3.68 9.23 -19.04
N VAL A 87 2.77 9.58 -19.95
CA VAL A 87 2.78 9.06 -21.32
C VAL A 87 3.92 9.72 -22.09
N ARG A 88 4.96 8.97 -22.44
CA ARG A 88 6.04 9.46 -23.31
C ARG A 88 5.61 9.23 -24.76
N GLN A 89 5.14 10.30 -25.41
CA GLN A 89 4.86 10.31 -26.84
C GLN A 89 5.94 11.13 -27.54
N SER A 90 6.76 10.48 -28.38
CA SER A 90 7.71 11.16 -29.27
C SER A 90 7.28 10.91 -30.71
N GLY A 91 6.60 11.88 -31.33
CA GLY A 91 6.09 11.76 -32.69
C GLY A 91 4.98 10.70 -32.83
N MET A 92 5.09 9.81 -33.83
CA MET A 92 4.08 8.79 -34.16
C MET A 92 4.10 7.55 -33.24
N PHE A 93 4.86 7.57 -32.14
CA PHE A 93 5.04 6.40 -31.27
C PHE A 93 4.25 6.53 -29.96
N ASN A 94 3.25 5.66 -29.80
CA ASN A 94 2.50 5.47 -28.56
C ASN A 94 3.17 4.36 -27.73
N GLY A 95 4.14 4.74 -26.89
CA GLY A 95 4.74 3.82 -25.93
C GLY A 95 3.72 3.39 -24.87
N THR A 96 3.23 2.15 -24.95
CA THR A 96 2.33 1.54 -23.96
C THR A 96 3.05 1.08 -22.69
N LYS A 97 4.40 1.16 -22.66
CA LYS A 97 5.25 0.82 -21.51
C LYS A 97 6.01 2.06 -21.04
N ASN A 98 5.33 2.92 -20.29
CA ASN A 98 5.97 4.11 -19.72
C ASN A 98 6.59 3.83 -18.37
N LYS A 99 7.76 4.43 -18.12
CA LYS A 99 8.46 4.36 -16.84
C LYS A 99 7.65 5.19 -15.83
N ILE A 100 7.14 4.55 -14.78
CA ILE A 100 6.50 5.26 -13.66
C ILE A 100 7.56 6.17 -13.04
N SER A 101 7.40 7.48 -13.18
CA SER A 101 8.25 8.44 -12.49
C SER A 101 7.68 8.65 -11.09
N LYS A 102 8.43 8.24 -10.07
CA LYS A 102 8.09 8.53 -8.67
C LYS A 102 8.35 10.02 -8.44
N ARG A 103 7.32 10.84 -8.59
CA ARG A 103 7.33 12.25 -8.19
C ARG A 103 6.80 12.27 -6.76
N VAL A 104 7.71 12.06 -5.81
CA VAL A 104 7.40 11.75 -4.40
C VAL A 104 6.42 12.76 -3.77
N LEU A 105 5.44 12.24 -3.01
CA LEU A 105 5.20 12.68 -1.63
C LEU A 105 4.92 11.46 -0.73
N ALA A 106 5.39 11.56 0.52
CA ALA A 106 5.33 10.57 1.57
C ALA A 106 3.91 10.46 2.16
N ILE A 107 3.41 9.24 2.26
CA ILE A 107 2.29 8.88 3.15
C ILE A 107 2.82 8.01 4.32
N LEU A 108 4.13 8.07 4.59
CA LEU A 108 4.77 7.54 5.80
C LEU A 108 5.94 8.44 6.21
#